data_AF-A0A7Y2GVE3-F1
#
_entry.id   AF-A0A7Y2GVE3-F1
#
_cell.length_a   1.000
_cell.length_b   1.000
_cell.length_c   1.000
_cell.angle_alpha   90.00
_cell.angle_beta   90.00
_cell.angle_gamma   90.00
#
_symmetry.space_group_name_H-M   'P 1'
#
loop_
_entity.id
_entity.type
_entity.pdbx_description
1 polymer ?
#
loop_
_entity_poly.entity_id
_entity_poly.type
_entity_poly.pdbx_seq_one_letter_code
_entity_poly.pdbx_strand_id
1 'polypeptide(L)'
;MYEVGQQFRESADVMIASEGTVPNAGWSYPEMLECFTNDSADTRRIAKACVKRYIEKQANFSIGGVSVDIAAWDLTLLESLNHKFSSFTKALIECFSEKMDSVYTQMRRVLFQTHYTSQTYLYEQNVDLGDFCNLLNDELDLVKRENGGNLDPKIAKLQDSCKLVVEEIDRCIILGGHSGGSFQHSTGIALFFPWSLTAYSVSRKDYEELDFVAKTEAGMHWNQFLQKYLGEVTLRKGLSQDIKEKGIGLQKAKHHS
;
A
#
# COMPACT_ATOMS: atom_id res chain seq x y z
N MET A 1 -8.16 2.95 -2.67
CA MET A 1 -7.19 3.56 -1.74
C MET A 1 -7.79 3.59 -0.34
N TYR A 2 -7.01 3.20 0.66
CA TYR A 2 -7.41 3.08 2.05
C TYR A 2 -7.90 4.40 2.61
N GLU A 3 -7.21 5.49 2.27
CA GLU A 3 -7.53 6.86 2.67
C GLU A 3 -8.91 7.30 2.19
N VAL A 4 -9.28 6.91 0.96
CA VAL A 4 -10.60 7.20 0.40
C VAL A 4 -11.68 6.45 1.17
N GLY A 5 -11.44 5.19 1.53
CA GLY A 5 -12.38 4.42 2.37
C GLY A 5 -12.63 5.07 3.71
N GLN A 6 -11.57 5.58 4.35
CA GLN A 6 -11.70 6.31 5.61
C GLN A 6 -12.57 7.57 5.46
N GLN A 7 -12.46 8.27 4.33
CA GLN A 7 -13.27 9.45 4.02
C GLN A 7 -14.77 9.12 3.86
N PHE A 8 -15.10 7.90 3.39
CA PHE A 8 -16.47 7.47 3.13
C PHE A 8 -17.07 6.54 4.19
N ARG A 9 -16.30 6.13 5.21
CA ARG A 9 -16.73 5.11 6.20
C ARG A 9 -17.99 5.50 7.00
N GLU A 10 -18.30 6.79 7.10
CA GLU A 10 -19.51 7.28 7.78
C GLU A 10 -20.70 7.47 6.83
N SER A 11 -20.50 7.32 5.52
CA SER A 11 -21.51 7.53 4.48
C SER A 11 -21.98 6.23 3.80
N ALA A 12 -21.21 5.15 3.91
CA ALA A 12 -21.52 3.87 3.30
C ALA A 12 -20.97 2.70 4.12
N ASP A 13 -21.71 1.59 4.15
CA ASP A 13 -21.26 0.34 4.77
C ASP A 13 -20.39 -0.50 3.81
N VAL A 14 -20.61 -0.36 2.51
CA VAL A 14 -19.93 -1.11 1.46
C VAL A 14 -19.54 -0.17 0.35
N MET A 15 -18.33 -0.35 -0.18
CA MET A 15 -17.91 0.34 -1.39
C MET A 15 -17.31 -0.67 -2.38
N ILE A 16 -17.44 -0.33 -3.66
CA ILE A 16 -16.88 -1.09 -4.76
C ILE A 16 -15.96 -0.11 -5.48
N ALA A 17 -14.70 -0.49 -5.70
CA ALA A 17 -13.73 0.38 -6.34
C ALA A 17 -12.61 -0.42 -7.00
N SER A 18 -11.93 0.23 -7.94
CA SER A 18 -10.63 -0.21 -8.46
C SER A 18 -9.53 0.58 -7.74
N GLU A 19 -8.44 -0.11 -7.44
CA GLU A 19 -7.19 0.44 -6.96
C GLU A 19 -6.37 1.05 -8.10
N GLY A 20 -6.40 0.40 -9.27
CA GLY A 20 -5.73 0.82 -10.49
C GLY A 20 -6.57 1.74 -11.36
N THR A 21 -6.25 1.71 -12.65
CA THR A 21 -6.95 2.51 -13.66
C THR A 21 -8.15 1.76 -14.19
N VAL A 22 -9.30 2.42 -14.18
CA VAL A 22 -10.49 1.94 -14.89
C VAL A 22 -10.33 2.26 -16.38
N PRO A 23 -10.59 1.31 -17.30
CA PRO A 23 -10.54 1.56 -18.74
C PRO A 23 -11.45 2.73 -19.16
N ASN A 24 -11.14 3.38 -20.30
CA ASN A 24 -11.94 4.51 -20.81
C ASN A 24 -13.43 4.18 -21.04
N ALA A 25 -13.74 2.91 -21.30
CA ALA A 25 -15.13 2.43 -21.43
C ALA A 25 -15.89 2.44 -20.09
N GLY A 26 -15.20 2.67 -18.97
CA GLY A 26 -15.75 2.68 -17.63
C GLY A 26 -16.10 1.27 -17.14
N TRP A 27 -17.16 1.20 -16.35
CA TRP A 27 -17.66 -0.05 -15.79
C TRP A 27 -18.67 -0.69 -16.73
N SER A 28 -18.84 -2.00 -16.60
CA SER A 28 -19.87 -2.76 -17.30
C SER A 28 -21.25 -2.46 -16.70
N TYR A 29 -21.76 -1.25 -16.93
CA TYR A 29 -22.99 -0.73 -16.33
C TYR A 29 -24.21 -1.63 -16.53
N PRO A 30 -24.49 -2.21 -17.72
CA PRO A 30 -25.62 -3.13 -17.87
C PRO A 30 -25.54 -4.32 -16.92
N GLU A 31 -24.39 -4.98 -16.84
CA GLU A 31 -24.16 -6.15 -15.98
C GLU A 31 -24.19 -5.79 -14.48
N MET A 32 -23.70 -4.61 -14.14
CA MET A 32 -23.73 -4.02 -12.79
C MET A 32 -25.16 -3.68 -12.35
N LEU A 33 -25.91 -2.96 -13.18
CA LEU A 33 -27.27 -2.52 -12.88
C LEU A 33 -28.22 -3.69 -12.64
N GLU A 34 -28.05 -4.77 -13.39
CA GLU A 34 -28.83 -6.00 -13.20
C GLU A 34 -28.62 -6.61 -11.79
N CYS A 35 -27.45 -6.41 -11.15
CA CYS A 35 -27.25 -6.82 -9.75
C CYS A 35 -28.15 -6.06 -8.78
N PHE A 36 -28.45 -4.79 -9.07
CA PHE A 36 -29.29 -3.94 -8.23
C PHE A 36 -30.78 -4.13 -8.48
N THR A 37 -31.17 -4.59 -9.67
CA THR A 37 -32.58 -4.84 -10.00
C THR A 37 -33.06 -6.24 -9.59
N ASN A 38 -32.13 -7.15 -9.27
CA ASN A 38 -32.48 -8.46 -8.73
C ASN A 38 -32.89 -8.32 -7.26
N ASP A 39 -33.94 -9.04 -6.86
CA ASP A 39 -34.67 -8.90 -5.58
C ASP A 39 -33.90 -9.41 -4.34
N SER A 40 -32.60 -9.14 -4.26
CA SER A 40 -31.77 -9.44 -3.09
C SER A 40 -31.59 -8.18 -2.24
N ALA A 41 -32.23 -8.14 -1.07
CA ALA A 41 -32.03 -7.06 -0.09
C ALA A 41 -30.64 -7.05 0.58
N ASP A 42 -29.74 -7.98 0.21
CA ASP A 42 -28.41 -8.10 0.82
C ASP A 42 -27.34 -7.34 0.01
N THR A 43 -26.93 -6.20 0.54
CA THR A 43 -25.87 -5.33 -0.01
C THR A 43 -24.56 -6.09 -0.27
N ARG A 44 -24.15 -7.01 0.60
CA ARG A 44 -22.89 -7.77 0.41
C ARG A 44 -23.00 -8.71 -0.79
N ARG A 45 -24.15 -9.36 -0.95
CA ARG A 45 -24.41 -10.22 -2.10
C ARG A 45 -24.43 -9.44 -3.41
N ILE A 46 -25.05 -8.25 -3.42
CA ILE A 46 -25.04 -7.34 -4.57
C ILE A 46 -23.59 -6.95 -4.91
N ALA A 47 -22.82 -6.48 -3.92
CA ALA A 47 -21.45 -6.04 -4.14
C ALA A 47 -20.55 -7.16 -4.68
N LYS A 48 -20.69 -8.36 -4.13
CA LYS A 48 -20.00 -9.56 -4.62
C LYS A 48 -20.38 -9.89 -6.07
N ALA A 49 -21.66 -9.80 -6.42
CA ALA A 49 -22.14 -10.05 -7.78
C ALA A 49 -21.58 -9.02 -8.78
N CYS A 50 -21.54 -7.74 -8.40
CA CYS A 50 -20.96 -6.65 -9.19
C CYS A 50 -19.48 -6.92 -9.53
N VAL A 51 -18.65 -7.19 -8.52
CA VAL A 51 -17.23 -7.51 -8.71
C VAL A 51 -17.06 -8.71 -9.64
N LYS A 52 -17.75 -9.81 -9.35
CA LYS A 52 -17.66 -11.04 -10.13
C LYS A 52 -18.00 -10.81 -11.61
N ARG A 53 -19.15 -10.19 -11.89
CA ARG A 53 -19.61 -9.95 -13.26
C ARG A 53 -18.70 -8.99 -14.02
N TYR A 54 -18.18 -7.95 -13.35
CA TYR A 54 -17.22 -7.04 -13.97
C TYR A 54 -15.97 -7.79 -14.42
N ILE A 55 -15.35 -8.56 -13.53
CA ILE A 55 -14.14 -9.33 -13.86
C ILE A 55 -14.39 -10.36 -14.96
N GLU A 56 -15.48 -11.13 -14.87
CA GLU A 56 -15.85 -12.11 -15.91
C GLU A 56 -16.05 -11.45 -17.28
N LYS A 57 -16.67 -10.27 -17.32
CA LYS A 57 -16.85 -9.52 -18.56
C LYS A 57 -15.51 -9.05 -19.13
N GLN A 58 -14.66 -8.48 -18.27
CA GLN A 58 -13.38 -7.91 -18.66
C GLN A 58 -12.34 -8.98 -19.06
N ALA A 59 -12.51 -10.22 -18.61
CA ALA A 59 -11.68 -11.36 -19.03
C ALA A 59 -11.62 -11.53 -20.55
N ASN A 60 -12.71 -11.22 -21.27
CA ASN A 60 -12.77 -11.30 -22.74
C ASN A 60 -11.83 -10.31 -23.44
N PHE A 61 -11.44 -9.23 -22.76
CA PHE A 61 -10.55 -8.20 -23.32
C PHE A 61 -9.09 -8.38 -22.89
N SER A 62 -8.79 -9.34 -22.01
CA SER A 62 -7.43 -9.62 -21.54
C SER A 62 -6.45 -9.98 -22.68
N ILE A 63 -6.93 -10.70 -23.69
CA ILE A 63 -6.15 -11.04 -24.91
C ILE A 63 -5.76 -9.77 -25.68
N GLY A 64 -6.57 -8.71 -25.61
CA GLY A 64 -6.29 -7.40 -26.18
C GLY A 64 -5.36 -6.53 -25.34
N GLY A 65 -4.75 -7.08 -24.28
CA GLY A 65 -3.85 -6.37 -23.37
C GLY A 65 -4.55 -5.51 -22.33
N VAL A 66 -5.88 -5.59 -22.21
CA VAL A 66 -6.62 -4.87 -21.17
C VAL A 66 -6.46 -5.60 -19.84
N SER A 67 -5.97 -4.89 -18.83
CA SER A 67 -5.95 -5.37 -17.45
C SER A 67 -6.89 -4.52 -16.60
N VAL A 68 -7.57 -5.15 -15.65
CA VAL A 68 -8.44 -4.48 -14.68
C VAL A 68 -8.32 -5.14 -13.32
N ASP A 69 -8.58 -4.37 -12.28
CA ASP A 69 -8.84 -4.83 -10.92
C ASP A 69 -10.16 -4.22 -10.42
N ILE A 70 -10.80 -4.89 -9.48
CA ILE A 70 -11.89 -4.30 -8.70
C ILE A 70 -12.07 -5.09 -7.40
N ALA A 71 -12.42 -4.39 -6.33
CA ALA A 71 -12.77 -5.01 -5.07
C ALA A 71 -14.02 -4.38 -4.46
N ALA A 72 -14.77 -5.21 -3.74
CA ALA A 72 -15.83 -4.80 -2.82
C ALA A 72 -15.32 -5.01 -1.40
N TRP A 73 -15.41 -3.96 -0.58
CA TRP A 73 -15.00 -3.97 0.81
C TRP A 73 -16.12 -3.53 1.76
N ASP A 74 -16.04 -4.02 2.98
CA ASP A 74 -16.91 -3.69 4.11
C ASP A 74 -16.27 -2.56 4.92
N LEU A 75 -16.83 -1.35 4.75
CA LEU A 75 -16.32 -0.14 5.40
C LEU A 75 -16.56 -0.15 6.92
N THR A 76 -17.50 -0.96 7.41
CA THR A 76 -17.79 -1.07 8.85
C THR A 76 -16.63 -1.70 9.63
N LEU A 77 -15.72 -2.40 8.95
CA LEU A 77 -14.55 -3.04 9.53
C LEU A 77 -13.30 -2.15 9.55
N LEU A 78 -13.35 -0.95 8.95
CA LEU A 78 -12.18 -0.07 8.86
C LEU A 78 -11.66 0.41 10.21
N GLU A 79 -12.50 0.49 11.24
CA GLU A 79 -12.04 0.83 12.60
C GLU A 79 -11.14 -0.28 13.18
N SER A 80 -11.52 -1.55 12.99
CA SER A 80 -10.70 -2.70 13.39
C SER A 80 -9.37 -2.71 12.63
N LEU A 81 -9.41 -2.50 11.31
CA LEU A 81 -8.21 -2.40 10.48
C LEU A 81 -7.31 -1.24 10.92
N ASN A 82 -7.87 -0.07 11.26
CA ASN A 82 -7.11 1.07 11.80
C ASN A 82 -6.33 0.70 13.05
N HIS A 83 -6.91 -0.04 13.99
CA HIS A 83 -6.20 -0.45 15.21
C HIS A 83 -5.01 -1.37 14.93
N LYS A 84 -5.17 -2.34 14.02
CA LYS A 84 -4.08 -3.23 13.62
C LYS A 84 -3.01 -2.48 12.83
N PHE A 85 -3.43 -1.66 11.88
CA PHE A 85 -2.53 -0.85 11.05
C PHE A 85 -1.75 0.18 11.85
N SER A 86 -2.35 0.76 12.90
CA SER A 86 -1.62 1.64 13.82
C SER A 86 -0.56 0.88 14.61
N SER A 87 -0.84 -0.34 15.06
CA SER A 87 0.13 -1.17 15.78
C SER A 87 1.29 -1.58 14.87
N PHE A 88 0.97 -1.97 13.63
CA PHE A 88 1.93 -2.25 12.58
C PHE A 88 2.86 -1.07 12.32
N THR A 89 2.29 0.11 12.08
CA THR A 89 3.08 1.29 11.76
C THR A 89 3.97 1.76 12.93
N LYS A 90 3.49 1.64 14.18
CA LYS A 90 4.31 1.91 15.37
C LYS A 90 5.52 0.96 15.41
N ALA A 91 5.32 -0.35 15.22
CA ALA A 91 6.40 -1.33 15.17
C ALA A 91 7.39 -1.06 14.02
N LEU A 92 6.87 -0.59 12.88
CA LEU A 92 7.67 -0.21 11.72
C LEU A 92 8.61 0.98 12.02
N ILE A 93 8.10 2.02 12.70
CA ILE A 93 8.90 3.17 13.14
C ILE A 93 9.95 2.76 14.18
N GLU A 94 9.59 1.89 15.13
CA GLU A 94 10.49 1.39 16.18
C GLU A 94 11.71 0.67 15.60
N CYS A 95 11.57 -0.01 14.46
CA CYS A 95 12.68 -0.63 13.73
C CYS A 95 13.71 0.37 13.20
N PHE A 96 13.38 1.67 13.17
CA PHE A 96 14.27 2.76 12.77
C PHE A 96 14.57 3.74 13.91
N SER A 97 14.34 3.36 15.17
CA SER A 97 14.58 4.24 16.32
C SER A 97 16.07 4.56 16.49
N GLU A 98 16.93 3.55 16.40
CA GLU A 98 18.38 3.67 16.54
C GLU A 98 19.05 3.73 15.18
N LYS A 99 19.76 4.82 14.91
CA LYS A 99 20.32 5.05 13.59
C LYS A 99 21.53 4.14 13.32
N MET A 100 21.47 3.38 12.23
CA MET A 100 22.56 2.51 11.75
C MET A 100 22.91 1.34 12.66
N ASP A 101 22.02 0.91 13.56
CA ASP A 101 22.17 -0.40 14.21
C ASP A 101 21.90 -1.55 13.20
N SER A 102 22.04 -2.80 13.67
CA SER A 102 21.79 -3.98 12.83
C SER A 102 20.35 -4.05 12.35
N VAL A 103 19.39 -3.75 13.24
CA VAL A 103 17.95 -3.75 12.92
C VAL A 103 17.63 -2.70 11.85
N TYR A 104 18.09 -1.47 12.02
CA TYR A 104 17.93 -0.38 11.07
C TYR A 104 18.47 -0.77 9.69
N THR A 105 19.68 -1.32 9.65
CA THR A 105 20.35 -1.67 8.38
C THR A 105 19.62 -2.80 7.66
N GLN A 106 19.18 -3.82 8.40
CA GLN A 106 18.42 -4.95 7.89
C GLN A 106 17.04 -4.50 7.40
N MET A 107 16.30 -3.76 8.23
CA MET A 107 14.96 -3.28 7.90
C MET A 107 14.93 -2.28 6.76
N ARG A 108 15.98 -1.48 6.58
CA ARG A 108 16.12 -0.64 5.38
C ARG A 108 16.14 -1.49 4.10
N ARG A 109 16.85 -2.63 4.11
CA ARG A 109 16.96 -3.51 2.93
C ARG A 109 15.63 -4.23 2.68
N VAL A 110 15.07 -4.81 3.74
CA VAL A 110 13.77 -5.51 3.70
C VAL A 110 12.68 -4.60 3.15
N LEU A 111 12.50 -3.40 3.71
CA LEU A 111 11.44 -2.49 3.24
C LEU A 111 11.70 -1.94 1.84
N PHE A 112 12.96 -1.71 1.47
CA PHE A 112 13.27 -1.31 0.11
C PHE A 112 12.88 -2.39 -0.89
N GLN A 113 13.23 -3.65 -0.61
CA GLN A 113 12.89 -4.79 -1.45
C GLN A 113 11.37 -5.02 -1.50
N THR A 114 10.70 -4.96 -0.35
CA THR A 114 9.24 -5.11 -0.25
C THR A 114 8.53 -4.04 -1.07
N HIS A 115 8.87 -2.76 -0.86
CA HIS A 115 8.26 -1.66 -1.61
C HIS A 115 8.53 -1.79 -3.12
N TYR A 116 9.73 -2.22 -3.50
CA TYR A 116 10.09 -2.45 -4.91
C TYR A 116 9.33 -3.57 -5.60
N THR A 117 8.95 -4.60 -4.86
CA THR A 117 8.29 -5.78 -5.43
C THR A 117 6.78 -5.74 -5.32
N SER A 118 6.23 -4.84 -4.51
CA SER A 118 4.79 -4.73 -4.31
C SER A 118 4.07 -4.31 -5.60
N GLN A 119 2.86 -4.82 -5.79
CA GLN A 119 1.90 -4.29 -6.74
C GLN A 119 1.70 -2.79 -6.49
N THR A 120 1.83 -1.99 -7.55
CA THR A 120 1.69 -0.55 -7.46
C THR A 120 0.59 -0.01 -8.36
N TYR A 121 0.12 1.20 -8.02
CA TYR A 121 -0.90 1.93 -8.76
C TYR A 121 -0.54 3.41 -8.87
N LEU A 122 -1.23 4.12 -9.77
CA LEU A 122 -1.12 5.57 -9.97
C LEU A 122 0.33 6.05 -10.11
N TYR A 123 1.04 5.57 -11.15
CA TYR A 123 2.45 5.90 -11.37
C TYR A 123 3.32 5.64 -10.15
N GLU A 124 3.07 4.51 -9.48
CA GLU A 124 3.80 4.05 -8.31
C GLU A 124 3.72 5.00 -7.10
N GLN A 125 2.62 5.76 -6.98
CA GLN A 125 2.33 6.56 -5.79
C GLN A 125 1.64 5.75 -4.69
N ASN A 126 1.01 4.65 -5.08
CA ASN A 126 0.32 3.75 -4.15
C ASN A 126 0.85 2.34 -4.30
N VAL A 127 0.87 1.61 -3.19
CA VAL A 127 1.11 0.17 -3.14
C VAL A 127 -0.18 -0.55 -2.78
N ASP A 128 -0.34 -1.78 -3.23
CA ASP A 128 -1.33 -2.69 -2.68
C ASP A 128 -0.94 -3.06 -1.24
N LEU A 129 -1.81 -2.79 -0.27
CA LEU A 129 -1.49 -2.95 1.14
C LEU A 129 -1.38 -4.43 1.53
N GLY A 130 -2.27 -5.28 1.03
CA GLY A 130 -2.23 -6.71 1.34
C GLY A 130 -1.01 -7.38 0.73
N ASP A 131 -0.70 -7.08 -0.54
CA ASP A 131 0.51 -7.58 -1.21
C ASP A 131 1.79 -7.10 -0.51
N PHE A 132 1.86 -5.81 -0.19
CA PHE A 132 2.97 -5.24 0.58
C PHE A 132 3.18 -5.95 1.91
N CYS A 133 2.12 -6.21 2.67
CA CYS A 133 2.20 -6.90 3.95
C CYS A 133 2.60 -8.38 3.80
N ASN A 134 2.13 -9.07 2.77
CA ASN A 134 2.52 -10.44 2.47
C ASN A 134 4.00 -10.54 2.10
N LEU A 135 4.46 -9.70 1.16
CA LEU A 135 5.86 -9.61 0.78
C LEU A 135 6.76 -9.25 1.96
N LEU A 136 6.30 -8.35 2.83
CA LEU A 136 7.05 -8.01 4.05
C LEU A 136 7.19 -9.23 4.96
N ASN A 137 6.12 -10.01 5.15
CA ASN A 137 6.19 -11.23 5.96
C ASN A 137 7.17 -12.26 5.36
N ASP A 138 7.17 -12.42 4.04
CA ASP A 138 8.09 -13.33 3.33
C ASP A 138 9.56 -12.91 3.50
N GLU A 139 9.86 -11.62 3.35
CA GLU A 139 11.20 -11.06 3.59
C GLU A 139 11.63 -11.19 5.05
N LEU A 140 10.72 -11.03 6.01
CA LEU A 140 11.01 -11.24 7.42
C LEU A 140 11.25 -12.72 7.76
N ASP A 141 10.57 -13.65 7.09
CA ASP A 141 10.84 -15.09 7.21
C ASP A 141 12.17 -15.48 6.58
N LEU A 142 12.60 -14.81 5.51
CA LEU A 142 13.97 -14.94 4.98
C LEU A 142 15.00 -14.48 6.00
N VAL A 143 14.84 -13.28 6.56
CA VAL A 143 15.70 -12.76 7.62
C VAL A 143 15.80 -13.72 8.82
N LYS A 144 14.66 -14.27 9.26
CA LYS A 144 14.62 -15.25 10.35
C LYS A 144 15.45 -16.48 10.03
N ARG A 145 15.34 -17.02 8.80
CA ARG A 145 16.13 -18.17 8.34
C ARG A 145 17.62 -17.87 8.29
N GLU A 146 18.00 -16.72 7.76
CA GLU A 146 19.40 -16.27 7.68
C GLU A 146 20.02 -16.10 9.09
N ASN A 147 19.22 -15.69 10.06
CA ASN A 147 19.64 -15.51 11.46
C ASN A 147 19.46 -16.77 12.33
N GLY A 148 19.49 -17.97 11.73
CA GLY A 148 19.44 -19.23 12.47
C GLY A 148 18.12 -19.48 13.21
N GLY A 149 17.02 -18.92 12.71
CA GLY A 149 15.67 -19.10 13.26
C GLY A 149 15.23 -18.02 14.25
N ASN A 150 16.08 -17.04 14.54
CA ASN A 150 15.79 -15.98 15.51
C ASN A 150 15.59 -14.62 14.84
N LEU A 151 14.60 -13.87 15.31
CA LEU A 151 14.40 -12.46 14.93
C LEU A 151 14.74 -11.57 16.11
N ASP A 152 15.25 -10.37 15.82
CA ASP A 152 15.29 -9.30 16.80
C ASP A 152 13.87 -9.03 17.33
N PRO A 153 13.68 -8.75 18.64
CA PRO A 153 12.35 -8.51 19.21
C PRO A 153 11.54 -7.42 18.50
N LYS A 154 12.18 -6.36 17.99
CA LYS A 154 11.49 -5.30 17.23
C LYS A 154 10.96 -5.84 15.90
N ILE A 155 11.76 -6.65 15.22
CA ILE A 155 11.40 -7.27 13.93
C ILE A 155 10.31 -8.32 14.13
N ALA A 156 10.39 -9.13 15.19
CA ALA A 156 9.35 -10.10 15.53
C ALA A 156 8.00 -9.40 15.80
N LYS A 157 8.00 -8.33 16.60
CA LYS A 157 6.81 -7.50 16.85
C LYS A 157 6.23 -6.93 15.56
N LEU A 158 7.08 -6.43 14.65
CA LEU A 158 6.65 -5.97 13.34
C LEU A 158 5.98 -7.10 12.55
N GLN A 159 6.60 -8.28 12.47
CA GLN A 159 6.05 -9.42 11.74
C GLN A 159 4.67 -9.83 12.29
N ASP A 160 4.52 -9.92 13.61
CA ASP A 160 3.24 -10.28 14.23
C ASP A 160 2.16 -9.25 13.93
N SER A 161 2.49 -7.96 14.04
CA SER A 161 1.55 -6.88 13.69
C SER A 161 1.19 -6.84 12.20
N CYS A 162 2.12 -7.22 11.32
CA CYS A 162 1.91 -7.30 9.88
C CYS A 162 0.91 -8.41 9.53
N LYS A 163 1.03 -9.59 10.15
CA LYS A 163 0.08 -10.71 9.98
C LYS A 163 -1.35 -10.30 10.39
N LEU A 164 -1.48 -9.58 11.50
CA LEU A 164 -2.79 -9.07 11.94
C LEU A 164 -3.39 -8.06 10.94
N VAL A 165 -2.58 -7.29 10.21
CA VAL A 165 -3.07 -6.41 9.15
C VAL A 165 -3.58 -7.23 7.98
N VAL A 166 -2.85 -8.26 7.53
CA VAL A 166 -3.30 -9.17 6.46
C VAL A 166 -4.64 -9.82 6.84
N GLU A 167 -4.75 -10.36 8.05
CA GLU A 167 -5.99 -10.98 8.54
C GLU A 167 -7.18 -10.00 8.54
N GLU A 168 -6.97 -8.74 8.92
CA GLU A 168 -8.04 -7.74 8.89
C GLU A 168 -8.38 -7.27 7.47
N ILE A 169 -7.41 -7.20 6.55
CA ILE A 169 -7.68 -6.92 5.13
C ILE A 169 -8.56 -8.02 4.56
N ASP A 170 -8.23 -9.29 4.79
CA ASP A 170 -9.02 -10.43 4.32
C ASP A 170 -10.46 -10.38 4.86
N ARG A 171 -10.65 -9.90 6.09
CA ARG A 171 -11.99 -9.68 6.66
C ARG A 171 -12.73 -8.51 6.03
N CYS A 172 -12.04 -7.41 5.71
CA CYS A 172 -12.60 -6.24 5.06
C CYS A 172 -13.03 -6.52 3.62
N ILE A 173 -12.35 -7.41 2.91
CA ILE A 173 -12.65 -7.71 1.50
C ILE A 173 -13.84 -8.68 1.39
N ILE A 174 -14.95 -8.19 0.82
CA ILE A 174 -16.13 -9.01 0.49
C ILE A 174 -15.82 -9.90 -0.72
N LEU A 175 -15.20 -9.30 -1.75
CA LEU A 175 -14.65 -9.98 -2.92
C LEU A 175 -13.70 -9.02 -3.65
N GLY A 176 -12.48 -9.48 -3.90
CA GLY A 176 -11.54 -8.85 -4.84
C GLY A 176 -11.39 -9.69 -6.10
N GLY A 177 -10.99 -9.08 -7.20
CA GLY A 177 -10.64 -9.80 -8.42
C GLY A 177 -9.90 -8.93 -9.43
N HIS A 178 -9.23 -9.60 -10.36
CA HIS A 178 -8.50 -8.97 -11.44
C HIS A 178 -8.65 -9.77 -12.74
N SER A 179 -8.33 -9.13 -13.86
CA SER A 179 -8.18 -9.76 -15.17
C SER A 179 -7.01 -9.11 -15.90
N GLY A 180 -6.27 -9.90 -16.68
CA GLY A 180 -5.06 -9.44 -17.37
C GLY A 180 -3.79 -9.52 -16.52
N GLY A 181 -2.70 -8.96 -17.06
CA GLY A 181 -1.35 -9.11 -16.53
C GLY A 181 -0.93 -8.09 -15.48
N SER A 182 -1.52 -6.90 -15.49
CA SER A 182 -0.98 -5.75 -14.73
C SER A 182 -1.35 -5.71 -13.24
N PHE A 183 -2.32 -6.50 -12.81
CA PHE A 183 -2.95 -6.42 -11.48
C PHE A 183 -3.06 -7.79 -10.80
N GLN A 184 -2.11 -8.69 -11.09
CA GLN A 184 -2.16 -10.09 -10.63
C GLN A 184 -1.97 -10.26 -9.12
N HIS A 185 -1.49 -9.21 -8.47
CA HIS A 185 -1.18 -9.20 -7.05
C HIS A 185 -2.12 -8.25 -6.27
N SER A 186 -3.20 -7.78 -6.90
CA SER A 186 -4.18 -6.91 -6.25
C SER A 186 -4.97 -7.66 -5.18
N THR A 187 -4.99 -7.11 -3.97
CA THR A 187 -5.75 -7.62 -2.82
C THR A 187 -6.97 -6.77 -2.49
N GLY A 188 -7.12 -5.58 -3.08
CA GLY A 188 -8.32 -4.76 -3.01
C GLY A 188 -8.17 -3.44 -2.25
N ILE A 189 -7.05 -3.22 -1.55
CA ILE A 189 -6.82 -2.00 -0.74
C ILE A 189 -5.45 -1.40 -1.04
N ALA A 190 -5.42 -0.35 -1.86
CA ALA A 190 -4.19 0.42 -2.08
C ALA A 190 -3.93 1.41 -0.95
N LEU A 191 -2.68 1.74 -0.68
CA LEU A 191 -2.23 2.71 0.33
C LEU A 191 -1.24 3.69 -0.30
N PHE A 192 -1.31 4.97 0.06
CA PHE A 192 -0.33 5.96 -0.38
C PHE A 192 1.06 5.65 0.20
N PHE A 193 1.97 5.24 -0.67
CA PHE A 193 3.37 5.00 -0.35
C PHE A 193 4.23 5.42 -1.55
N PRO A 194 4.52 6.73 -1.70
CA PRO A 194 5.24 7.21 -2.86
C PRO A 194 6.73 6.83 -2.81
N TRP A 195 7.35 6.68 -3.97
CA TRP A 195 8.76 6.31 -4.12
C TRP A 195 9.80 7.29 -3.59
N SER A 196 9.43 8.55 -3.38
CA SER A 196 10.39 9.58 -3.05
C SER A 196 9.83 10.65 -2.12
N LEU A 197 10.75 11.29 -1.38
CA LEU A 197 10.43 12.48 -0.60
C LEU A 197 9.81 13.59 -1.46
N THR A 198 10.24 13.73 -2.71
CA THR A 198 9.70 14.74 -3.64
C THR A 198 8.24 14.45 -3.97
N ALA A 199 7.91 13.21 -4.34
CA ALA A 199 6.54 12.80 -4.63
C ALA A 199 5.63 12.98 -3.39
N TYR A 200 6.11 12.57 -2.21
CA TYR A 200 5.42 12.84 -0.95
C TYR A 200 5.22 14.34 -0.71
N SER A 201 6.26 15.16 -0.91
CA SER A 201 6.20 16.61 -0.60
C SER A 201 5.21 17.37 -1.48
N VAL A 202 5.01 16.95 -2.73
CA VAL A 202 4.04 17.57 -3.63
C VAL A 202 2.61 17.35 -3.15
N SER A 203 2.32 16.15 -2.61
CA SER A 203 0.98 15.78 -2.14
C SER A 203 0.77 15.99 -0.64
N ARG A 204 1.83 16.33 0.10
CA ARG A 204 1.85 16.33 1.58
C ARG A 204 0.71 17.13 2.19
N LYS A 205 0.50 18.36 1.71
CA LYS A 205 -0.51 19.24 2.29
C LYS A 205 -1.90 18.60 2.20
N ASP A 206 -2.28 18.15 1.01
CA ASP A 206 -3.59 17.55 0.78
C ASP A 206 -3.70 16.19 1.49
N TYR A 207 -2.62 15.43 1.56
CA TYR A 207 -2.57 14.14 2.26
C TYR A 207 -2.78 14.28 3.78
N GLU A 208 -2.15 15.27 4.40
CA GLU A 208 -2.26 15.54 5.84
C GLU A 208 -3.67 16.02 6.24
N GLU A 209 -4.45 16.55 5.30
CA GLU A 209 -5.84 16.98 5.51
C GLU A 209 -6.87 15.84 5.39
N LEU A 210 -6.49 14.66 4.89
CA LEU A 210 -7.39 13.51 4.77
C LEU A 210 -7.83 12.99 6.15
N ASP A 211 -9.06 12.47 6.25
CA ASP A 211 -9.62 11.98 7.52
C ASP A 211 -8.77 10.84 8.09
N PHE A 212 -8.19 10.02 7.22
CA PHE A 212 -7.23 9.00 7.63
C PHE A 212 -6.09 9.58 8.46
N VAL A 213 -5.42 10.63 7.98
CA VAL A 213 -4.26 11.22 8.67
C VAL A 213 -4.71 12.14 9.82
N ALA A 214 -5.72 12.96 9.59
CA ALA A 214 -6.17 13.98 10.53
C ALA A 214 -6.96 13.43 11.72
N LYS A 215 -7.64 12.27 11.57
CA LYS A 215 -8.59 11.76 12.57
C LYS A 215 -8.26 10.35 13.08
N THR A 216 -7.26 9.65 12.54
CA THR A 216 -6.91 8.31 13.00
C THR A 216 -5.46 8.23 13.46
N GLU A 217 -5.21 7.46 14.53
CA GLU A 217 -3.84 7.15 14.94
C GLU A 217 -3.08 6.42 13.82
N ALA A 218 -3.77 5.57 13.07
CA ALA A 218 -3.18 4.77 12.02
C ALA A 218 -2.55 5.65 10.93
N GLY A 219 -3.31 6.63 10.42
CA GLY A 219 -2.83 7.57 9.41
C GLY A 219 -1.79 8.55 9.94
N MET A 220 -1.92 9.00 11.20
CA MET A 220 -0.90 9.84 11.83
C MET A 220 0.45 9.11 11.90
N HIS A 221 0.48 7.87 12.39
CA HIS A 221 1.72 7.10 12.45
C HIS A 221 2.23 6.76 11.04
N TRP A 222 1.36 6.50 10.07
CA TRP A 222 1.78 6.23 8.69
C TRP A 222 2.44 7.45 8.08
N ASN A 223 1.87 8.63 8.27
CA ASN A 223 2.47 9.88 7.82
C ASN A 223 3.85 10.14 8.47
N GLN A 224 4.00 9.83 9.76
CA GLN A 224 5.30 9.89 10.45
C GLN A 224 6.31 8.89 9.85
N PHE A 225 5.87 7.67 9.57
CA PHE A 225 6.68 6.66 8.90
C PHE A 225 7.14 7.14 7.52
N LEU A 226 6.24 7.66 6.68
CA LEU A 226 6.57 8.18 5.36
C LEU A 226 7.65 9.27 5.44
N GLN A 227 7.49 10.23 6.35
CA GLN A 227 8.48 11.31 6.55
C GLN A 227 9.85 10.76 6.96
N LYS A 228 9.89 9.83 7.91
CA LYS A 228 11.14 9.22 8.37
C LYS A 228 11.78 8.35 7.29
N TYR A 229 10.99 7.48 6.66
CA TYR A 229 11.49 6.53 5.67
C TYR A 229 12.01 7.26 4.43
N LEU A 230 11.22 8.16 3.85
CA LEU A 230 11.57 8.88 2.63
C LEU A 230 12.60 10.00 2.87
N GLY A 231 12.58 10.62 4.06
CA GLY A 231 13.47 11.73 4.40
C GLY A 231 14.81 11.32 5.00
N GLU A 232 14.87 10.20 5.73
CA GLU A 232 16.07 9.80 6.47
C GLU A 232 16.61 8.41 6.09
N VAL A 233 15.72 7.45 5.82
CA VAL A 233 16.12 6.05 5.61
C VAL A 233 16.60 5.79 4.18
N THR A 234 15.83 6.24 3.18
CA THR A 234 16.11 6.02 1.75
C THR A 234 16.79 7.19 1.08
N LEU A 235 16.72 8.41 1.65
CA LEU A 235 17.36 9.58 1.07
C LEU A 235 18.89 9.41 1.07
N ARG A 236 19.46 9.30 -0.14
CA ARG A 236 20.90 9.33 -0.29
C ARG A 236 21.41 10.72 0.08
N LYS A 237 22.39 10.77 0.97
CA LYS A 237 23.14 12.01 1.22
C LYS A 237 23.77 12.46 -0.09
N GLY A 238 23.54 13.71 -0.45
CA GLY A 238 24.22 14.32 -1.59
C GLY A 238 25.74 14.29 -1.37
N LEU A 239 26.50 14.11 -2.45
CA LEU A 239 27.97 14.15 -2.45
C LEU A 239 28.55 15.46 -1.87
N SER A 240 27.71 16.48 -1.67
CA SER A 240 28.04 17.80 -1.11
C SER A 240 27.88 17.93 0.40
N GLN A 241 27.32 16.94 1.11
CA GLN A 241 27.29 17.02 2.58
C GLN A 241 28.67 16.79 3.23
N ASP A 242 29.61 16.18 2.49
CA ASP A 242 31.05 16.15 2.83
C ASP A 242 31.85 17.28 2.15
N ILE A 243 31.20 18.07 1.28
CA ILE A 243 31.75 19.27 0.64
C ILE A 243 30.89 20.47 1.08
N LYS A 244 30.80 20.69 2.40
CA LYS A 244 30.35 21.99 2.90
C LYS A 244 31.46 23.00 2.64
N GLU A 245 31.43 23.60 1.46
CA GLU A 245 31.78 25.00 1.18
C GLU A 245 31.80 25.22 -0.34
N LYS A 246 31.00 26.19 -0.80
CA LYS A 246 30.92 26.71 -2.20
C LYS A 246 30.06 25.92 -3.19
N GLY A 247 28.74 25.96 -2.97
CA GLY A 247 27.68 26.37 -3.92
C GLY A 247 27.66 26.01 -5.41
N ILE A 248 28.56 25.18 -5.96
CA ILE A 248 28.54 24.74 -7.36
C ILE A 248 29.09 23.31 -7.44
N GLY A 249 28.24 22.32 -7.70
CA GLY A 249 28.64 20.93 -7.91
C GLY A 249 29.04 20.67 -9.37
N LEU A 250 30.29 20.98 -9.73
CA LEU A 250 30.89 20.55 -10.99
C LEU A 250 31.89 19.41 -10.71
N GLN A 251 31.64 18.23 -11.28
CA GLN A 251 32.61 17.13 -11.28
C GLN A 251 33.59 17.30 -12.44
N LYS A 252 34.90 17.30 -12.17
CA LYS A 252 35.92 17.26 -13.21
C LYS A 252 35.90 15.88 -13.88
N ALA A 253 35.75 15.85 -15.20
CA ALA A 253 35.99 14.66 -16.00
C ALA A 253 37.46 14.23 -15.83
N LYS A 254 37.68 13.00 -15.35
CA LYS A 254 39.01 12.38 -15.34
C LYS A 254 39.33 11.91 -16.77
N HIS A 255 40.00 12.75 -17.55
CA HIS A 255 40.68 12.27 -18.76
C HIS A 255 41.79 11.31 -18.33
N HIS A 256 41.61 10.03 -18.64
CA HIS A 256 42.70 9.07 -18.62
C HIS A 256 43.53 9.33 -19.87
N SER A 257 44.76 9.79 -19.65
CA SER A 257 45.85 9.85 -20.62
C SER A 257 46.25 8.46 -21.08
#